data_AF-A0A960F759-F1
#
_entry.id   AF-A0A960F759-F1
#
_cell.length_a   1.000
_cell.length_b   1.000
_cell.length_c   1.000
_cell.angle_alpha   90.00
_cell.angle_beta   90.00
_cell.angle_gamma   90.00
#
_symmetry.space_group_name_H-M   'P 1'
#
loop_
_entity.id
_entity.type
_entity.pdbx_description
1 polymer ?
#
loop_
_entity_poly.entity_id
_entity_poly.type
_entity_poly.pdbx_seq_one_letter_code
_entity_poly.pdbx_strand_id
1 'polypeptide(L)'
;MDDALPSSPAYDEAVTAADAVAEKYRAGDLSAARAAEQLAAAFGTYLASADPRDELGLLTDYFLALGDELATDPISGDRHLARWLEEELAWRISRPVLRARLDFMLTELREALDVGDAEARQQVAAICRYGGRSHAPLFVPLDWGIEMLRLAHEYRIVDALVGALEPFNAGRLGAPGRDRNRAERVALDLLAHLAAEPAGPVGVEARDGLLHLAGHLEVGAKAAVRLPVHLLSDEQRRQLVALLDNWDSVVSSDRSVIRPPNHALLRDLEVVRSTAWLAGDAARL
;
A
#
# COMPACT_ATOMS: atom_id res chain seq x y z
N MET A 1 11.76 51.05 -9.37
CA MET A 1 11.94 50.61 -7.97
C MET A 1 10.90 49.53 -7.78
N ASP A 2 11.28 48.30 -8.08
CA ASP A 2 10.47 47.14 -7.69
C ASP A 2 10.72 46.95 -6.19
N ASP A 3 9.72 47.28 -5.38
CA ASP A 3 9.68 46.82 -4.00
C ASP A 3 9.50 45.31 -4.05
N ALA A 4 10.62 44.58 -4.02
CA ALA A 4 10.60 43.15 -3.77
C ALA A 4 9.86 42.95 -2.44
N LEU A 5 8.69 42.31 -2.50
CA LEU A 5 7.97 41.90 -1.30
C LEU A 5 8.95 41.11 -0.42
N PRO A 6 9.02 41.40 0.90
CA PRO A 6 9.94 40.72 1.79
C PRO A 6 9.65 39.21 1.76
N SER A 7 10.69 38.40 1.57
CA SER A 7 10.55 36.95 1.57
C SER A 7 10.04 36.46 2.92
N SER A 8 9.22 35.40 2.91
CA SER A 8 8.74 34.84 4.16
C SER A 8 9.89 34.14 4.91
N PRO A 9 9.88 34.13 6.26
CA PRO A 9 10.86 33.39 7.03
C PRO A 9 10.92 31.90 6.66
N ALA A 10 9.78 31.31 6.26
CA ALA A 10 9.72 29.92 5.84
C ALA A 10 10.44 29.68 4.49
N TYR A 11 10.37 30.64 3.57
CA TYR A 11 11.12 30.60 2.32
C TYR A 11 12.62 30.66 2.58
N ASP A 12 13.07 31.63 3.39
CA ASP A 12 14.48 31.82 3.72
C ASP A 12 15.06 30.59 4.46
N GLU A 13 14.30 29.98 5.37
CA GLU A 13 14.67 28.75 6.05
C GLU A 13 14.83 27.57 5.07
N ALA A 14 13.91 27.43 4.11
CA ALA A 14 13.97 26.37 3.11
C ALA A 14 15.16 26.53 2.16
N VAL A 15 15.44 27.77 1.71
CA VAL A 15 16.63 28.11 0.90
C VAL A 15 17.91 27.82 1.67
N THR A 16 18.02 28.30 2.92
CA THR A 16 19.19 28.05 3.78
C THR A 16 19.45 26.55 3.98
N ALA A 17 18.38 25.78 4.20
CA ALA A 17 18.48 24.33 4.32
C ALA A 17 18.90 23.65 3.01
N ALA A 18 18.42 24.13 1.85
CA ALA A 18 18.81 23.63 0.55
C ALA A 18 20.30 23.88 0.25
N ASP A 19 20.78 25.08 0.57
CA ASP A 19 22.18 25.47 0.38
C ASP A 19 23.12 24.61 1.22
N ALA A 20 22.75 24.35 2.48
CA ALA A 20 23.51 23.44 3.34
C ALA A 20 23.56 21.99 2.80
N VAL A 21 22.53 21.55 2.08
CA VAL A 21 22.53 20.24 1.39
C VAL A 21 23.43 20.27 0.16
N ALA A 22 23.35 21.35 -0.63
CA ALA A 22 24.19 21.57 -1.81
C ALA A 22 25.69 21.58 -1.45
N GLU A 23 26.07 22.26 -0.36
CA GLU A 23 27.45 22.26 0.15
C GLU A 23 27.95 20.86 0.50
N LYS A 24 27.15 20.07 1.24
CA LYS A 24 27.49 18.69 1.58
C LYS A 24 27.62 17.79 0.34
N TYR A 25 26.75 17.99 -0.64
CA TYR A 25 26.83 17.25 -1.90
C TYR A 25 28.12 17.56 -2.66
N ARG A 26 28.46 18.85 -2.84
CA ARG A 26 29.71 19.28 -3.49
C ARG A 26 30.96 18.80 -2.73
N ALA A 27 30.88 18.71 -1.41
CA ALA A 27 31.96 18.16 -0.57
C ALA A 27 32.12 16.62 -0.71
N GLY A 28 31.18 15.93 -1.36
CA GLY A 28 31.18 14.48 -1.50
C GLY A 28 30.60 13.71 -0.31
N ASP A 29 29.97 14.41 0.65
CA ASP A 29 29.39 13.79 1.85
C ASP A 29 28.04 13.10 1.57
N LEU A 30 27.41 13.38 0.42
CA LEU A 30 26.12 12.85 0.02
C LEU A 30 26.17 12.25 -1.39
N SER A 31 25.51 11.11 -1.57
CA SER A 31 25.16 10.59 -2.90
C SER A 31 24.05 11.42 -3.54
N ALA A 32 23.96 11.44 -4.88
CA ALA A 32 22.95 12.19 -5.62
C ALA A 32 21.49 11.89 -5.18
N ALA A 33 21.13 10.61 -4.98
CA ALA A 33 19.80 10.23 -4.49
C ALA A 33 19.50 10.82 -3.10
N ARG A 34 20.47 10.74 -2.18
CA ARG A 34 20.34 11.27 -0.82
C ARG A 34 20.35 12.80 -0.76
N ALA A 35 21.01 13.46 -1.72
CA ALA A 35 20.94 14.91 -1.88
C ALA A 35 19.56 15.33 -2.38
N ALA A 36 19.02 14.67 -3.42
CA ALA A 36 17.67 14.91 -3.92
C ALA A 36 16.60 14.72 -2.83
N GLU A 37 16.68 13.64 -2.04
CA GLU A 37 15.78 13.41 -0.89
C GLU A 37 15.84 14.54 0.15
N GLN A 38 17.04 15.02 0.50
CA GLN A 38 17.22 16.08 1.50
C GLN A 38 16.81 17.47 0.97
N LEU A 39 17.08 17.77 -0.30
CA LEU A 39 16.57 18.96 -0.97
C LEU A 39 15.03 18.94 -0.97
N ALA A 40 14.43 17.84 -1.44
CA ALA A 40 12.98 17.67 -1.39
C ALA A 40 12.44 17.79 0.05
N ALA A 41 13.16 17.32 1.06
CA ALA A 41 12.80 17.48 2.47
C ALA A 41 12.78 18.94 2.92
N ALA A 42 13.80 19.74 2.56
CA ALA A 42 13.84 21.17 2.81
C ALA A 42 12.64 21.90 2.17
N PHE A 43 12.32 21.55 0.92
CA PHE A 43 11.12 22.04 0.23
C PHE A 43 9.82 21.64 0.95
N GLY A 44 9.76 20.43 1.50
CA GLY A 44 8.62 19.94 2.27
C GLY A 44 8.37 20.73 3.56
N THR A 45 9.41 21.26 4.19
CA THR A 45 9.28 22.12 5.39
C THR A 45 8.53 23.40 5.06
N TYR A 46 8.81 24.02 3.89
CA TYR A 46 8.07 25.17 3.41
C TYR A 46 6.59 24.85 3.19
N LEU A 47 6.29 23.73 2.51
CA LEU A 47 4.91 23.27 2.28
C LEU A 47 4.11 23.01 3.56
N ALA A 48 4.78 22.74 4.69
CA ALA A 48 4.13 22.52 5.98
C ALA A 48 3.84 23.82 6.76
N SER A 49 4.28 24.98 6.27
CA SER A 49 4.02 26.29 6.87
C SER A 49 2.55 26.71 6.71
N ALA A 50 2.12 27.72 7.48
CA ALA A 50 0.71 28.11 7.59
C ALA A 50 0.11 28.72 6.29
N ASP A 51 0.94 29.30 5.43
CA ASP A 51 0.53 29.82 4.11
C ASP A 51 1.65 29.66 3.06
N PRO A 52 1.82 28.47 2.47
CA PRO A 52 2.92 28.19 1.57
C PRO A 52 2.69 28.72 0.15
N ARG A 53 1.62 29.48 -0.12
CA ARG A 53 1.16 29.76 -1.50
C ARG A 53 1.87 30.94 -2.14
N ASP A 54 2.32 31.90 -1.35
CA ASP A 54 2.77 33.18 -1.87
C ASP A 54 4.11 33.09 -2.62
N GLU A 55 4.98 32.14 -2.27
CA GLU A 55 6.32 32.00 -2.87
C GLU A 55 6.60 30.60 -3.40
N LEU A 56 5.60 29.72 -3.48
CA LEU A 56 5.78 28.34 -3.94
C LEU A 56 6.41 28.27 -5.34
N GLY A 57 6.00 29.17 -6.24
CA GLY A 57 6.57 29.26 -7.59
C GLY A 57 8.06 29.61 -7.54
N LEU A 58 8.41 30.66 -6.81
CA LEU A 58 9.80 31.11 -6.62
C LEU A 58 10.66 30.02 -5.98
N LEU A 59 10.15 29.33 -4.96
CA LEU A 59 10.86 28.25 -4.29
C LEU A 59 11.02 27.04 -5.21
N THR A 60 10.01 26.71 -6.01
CA THR A 60 10.10 25.61 -6.98
C THR A 60 11.18 25.92 -8.03
N ASP A 61 11.16 27.13 -8.58
CA ASP A 61 12.16 27.59 -9.55
C ASP A 61 13.56 27.59 -8.94
N TYR A 62 13.71 28.02 -7.68
CA TYR A 62 14.97 27.96 -6.95
C TYR A 62 15.53 26.54 -6.85
N PHE A 63 14.71 25.59 -6.38
CA PHE A 63 15.16 24.21 -6.20
C PHE A 63 15.48 23.51 -7.53
N LEU A 64 14.71 23.79 -8.59
CA LEU A 64 15.00 23.26 -9.93
C LEU A 64 16.30 23.84 -10.48
N ALA A 65 16.51 25.16 -10.37
CA ALA A 65 17.75 25.81 -10.79
C ALA A 65 18.97 25.28 -10.01
N LEU A 66 18.83 25.09 -8.69
CA LEU A 66 19.86 24.48 -7.85
C LEU A 66 20.14 23.03 -8.25
N GLY A 67 19.10 22.25 -8.56
CA GLY A 67 19.23 20.88 -9.07
C GLY A 67 20.02 20.81 -10.38
N ASP A 68 19.72 21.71 -11.32
CA ASP A 68 20.43 21.82 -12.60
C ASP A 68 21.88 22.26 -12.41
N GLU A 69 22.14 23.21 -11.52
CA GLU A 69 23.49 23.63 -11.15
C GLU A 69 24.30 22.45 -10.58
N LEU A 70 23.74 21.72 -9.61
CA LEU A 70 24.41 20.57 -9.00
C LEU A 70 24.58 19.41 -9.99
N ALA A 71 23.66 19.21 -10.93
CA ALA A 71 23.76 18.17 -11.95
C ALA A 71 24.83 18.49 -13.01
N THR A 72 25.10 19.77 -13.24
CA THR A 72 26.10 20.26 -14.22
C THR A 72 27.45 20.60 -13.60
N ASP A 73 27.63 20.41 -12.30
CA ASP A 73 28.89 20.65 -11.60
C ASP A 73 30.05 19.83 -12.22
N PRO A 74 31.18 20.46 -12.59
CA PRO A 74 32.27 19.77 -13.28
C PRO A 74 32.99 18.69 -12.46
N ILE A 75 32.85 18.68 -11.14
CA ILE A 75 33.61 17.83 -10.21
C ILE A 75 32.74 16.71 -9.66
N SER A 76 31.49 17.04 -9.32
CA SER A 76 30.57 16.20 -8.55
C SER A 76 29.22 16.00 -9.24
N GLY A 77 29.05 16.53 -10.45
CA GLY A 77 27.79 16.52 -11.20
C GLY A 77 27.23 15.13 -11.49
N ASP A 78 25.95 14.94 -11.19
CA ASP A 78 25.18 13.76 -11.58
C ASP A 78 23.89 14.20 -12.29
N ARG A 79 23.80 13.87 -13.58
CA ARG A 79 22.63 14.13 -14.44
C ARG A 79 21.33 13.50 -13.93
N HIS A 80 21.39 12.51 -13.04
CA HIS A 80 20.21 11.90 -12.46
C HIS A 80 19.66 12.71 -11.27
N LEU A 81 20.46 13.57 -10.63
CA LEU A 81 20.05 14.40 -9.50
C LEU A 81 18.90 15.34 -9.87
N ALA A 82 19.07 16.13 -10.93
CA ALA A 82 18.05 17.11 -11.35
C ALA A 82 16.71 16.43 -11.65
N ARG A 83 16.73 15.32 -12.37
CA ARG A 83 15.51 14.55 -12.68
C ARG A 83 14.86 13.97 -11.41
N TRP A 84 15.65 13.39 -10.49
CA TRP A 84 15.09 12.87 -9.23
C TRP A 84 14.51 13.99 -8.37
N LEU A 85 15.16 15.15 -8.34
CA LEU A 85 14.65 16.31 -7.61
C LEU A 85 13.34 16.82 -8.23
N GLU A 86 13.25 16.94 -9.56
CA GLU A 86 12.02 17.32 -10.26
C GLU A 86 10.87 16.36 -9.94
N GLU A 87 11.11 15.05 -10.02
CA GLU A 87 10.13 14.01 -9.68
C GLU A 87 9.67 14.12 -8.21
N GLU A 88 10.59 14.34 -7.28
CA GLU A 88 10.29 14.50 -5.84
C GLU A 88 9.52 15.79 -5.53
N LEU A 89 9.85 16.91 -6.17
CA LEU A 89 9.14 18.18 -6.00
C LEU A 89 7.73 18.09 -6.56
N ALA A 90 7.57 17.58 -7.79
CA ALA A 90 6.26 17.37 -8.40
C ALA A 90 5.37 16.46 -7.54
N TRP A 91 5.96 15.42 -6.95
CA TRP A 91 5.28 14.57 -5.98
C TRP A 91 4.83 15.33 -4.73
N ARG A 92 5.71 16.10 -4.09
CA ARG A 92 5.39 16.84 -2.87
C ARG A 92 4.33 17.92 -3.08
N ILE A 93 4.36 18.60 -4.22
CA ILE A 93 3.36 19.62 -4.59
C ILE A 93 2.00 18.97 -4.86
N SER A 94 1.96 17.83 -5.56
CA SER A 94 0.70 17.16 -5.89
C SER A 94 0.07 16.41 -4.71
N ARG A 95 0.87 15.98 -3.73
CA ARG A 95 0.44 15.15 -2.61
C ARG A 95 -0.71 15.75 -1.77
N PRO A 96 -0.73 17.04 -1.38
CA PRO A 96 -1.86 17.63 -0.67
C PRO A 96 -3.16 17.60 -1.47
N VAL A 97 -3.08 17.87 -2.78
CA VAL A 97 -4.25 17.83 -3.69
C VAL A 97 -4.79 16.41 -3.80
N LEU A 98 -3.89 15.44 -4.00
CA LEU A 98 -4.25 14.02 -4.06
C LEU A 98 -4.82 13.54 -2.70
N ARG A 99 -4.29 14.05 -1.58
CA ARG A 99 -4.82 13.74 -0.26
C ARG A 99 -6.23 14.28 -0.08
N ALA A 100 -6.47 15.56 -0.40
CA ALA A 100 -7.80 16.15 -0.33
C ALA A 100 -8.80 15.40 -1.23
N ARG A 101 -8.37 14.94 -2.40
CA ARG A 101 -9.19 14.11 -3.29
C ARG A 101 -9.51 12.74 -2.68
N LEU A 102 -8.55 12.10 -2.01
CA LEU A 102 -8.80 10.86 -1.27
C LEU A 102 -9.78 11.10 -0.11
N ASP A 103 -9.57 12.15 0.68
CA ASP A 103 -10.44 12.48 1.81
C ASP A 103 -11.88 12.75 1.34
N PHE A 104 -12.04 13.52 0.26
CA PHE A 104 -13.34 13.76 -0.35
C PHE A 104 -14.00 12.44 -0.81
N MET A 105 -13.27 11.60 -1.54
CA MET A 105 -13.76 10.29 -1.99
C MET A 105 -14.16 9.38 -0.82
N LEU A 106 -13.38 9.34 0.26
CA LEU A 106 -13.71 8.55 1.46
C LEU A 106 -14.96 9.09 2.15
N THR A 107 -15.13 10.42 2.23
CA THR A 107 -16.32 11.06 2.80
C THR A 107 -17.57 10.74 1.97
N GLU A 108 -17.53 10.94 0.65
CA GLU A 108 -18.67 10.62 -0.23
C GLU A 108 -19.08 9.15 -0.13
N LEU A 109 -18.10 8.24 -0.14
CA LEU A 109 -18.37 6.82 0.00
C LEU A 109 -18.98 6.50 1.37
N ARG A 110 -18.50 7.09 2.46
CA ARG A 110 -19.10 6.90 3.79
C ARG A 110 -20.55 7.36 3.84
N GLU A 111 -20.82 8.58 3.38
CA GLU A 111 -22.17 9.15 3.37
C GLU A 111 -23.15 8.28 2.56
N ALA A 112 -22.72 7.77 1.40
CA ALA A 112 -23.54 6.87 0.59
C ALA A 112 -23.73 5.49 1.25
N LEU A 113 -22.69 4.94 1.88
CA LEU A 113 -22.76 3.66 2.57
C LEU A 113 -23.63 3.72 3.84
N ASP A 114 -23.65 4.86 4.55
CA ASP A 114 -24.50 5.08 5.73
C ASP A 114 -26.00 4.98 5.41
N VAL A 115 -26.39 5.38 4.19
CA VAL A 115 -27.78 5.24 3.70
C VAL A 115 -28.02 3.90 2.98
N GLY A 116 -27.03 3.00 2.96
CA GLY A 116 -27.14 1.66 2.40
C GLY A 116 -27.03 1.58 0.88
N ASP A 117 -26.36 2.54 0.23
CA ASP A 117 -26.21 2.57 -1.21
C ASP A 117 -25.40 1.36 -1.73
N ALA A 118 -26.03 0.55 -2.58
CA ALA A 118 -25.41 -0.61 -3.20
C ALA A 118 -24.33 -0.24 -4.23
N GLU A 119 -24.44 0.90 -4.90
CA GLU A 119 -23.46 1.38 -5.86
C GLU A 119 -22.16 1.77 -5.16
N ALA A 120 -22.27 2.47 -4.02
CA ALA A 120 -21.12 2.79 -3.18
C ALA A 120 -20.39 1.52 -2.70
N ARG A 121 -21.11 0.46 -2.32
CA ARG A 121 -20.51 -0.84 -1.96
C ARG A 121 -19.73 -1.44 -3.13
N GLN A 122 -20.32 -1.45 -4.32
CA GLN A 122 -19.65 -1.94 -5.53
C GLN A 122 -18.42 -1.10 -5.89
N GLN A 123 -18.49 0.22 -5.69
CA GLN A 123 -17.37 1.12 -5.92
C GLN A 123 -16.22 0.84 -4.96
N VAL A 124 -16.47 0.65 -3.66
CA VAL A 124 -15.44 0.24 -2.69
C VAL A 124 -14.81 -1.09 -3.10
N ALA A 125 -15.61 -2.08 -3.50
CA ALA A 125 -15.10 -3.36 -3.98
C ALA A 125 -14.22 -3.22 -5.23
N ALA A 126 -14.64 -2.41 -6.20
CA ALA A 126 -13.89 -2.15 -7.41
C ALA A 126 -12.56 -1.41 -7.14
N ILE A 127 -12.57 -0.43 -6.22
CA ILE A 127 -11.35 0.29 -5.82
C ILE A 127 -10.39 -0.65 -5.08
N CYS A 128 -10.88 -1.50 -4.17
CA CYS A 128 -10.03 -2.47 -3.50
C CYS A 128 -9.37 -3.45 -4.49
N ARG A 129 -10.14 -3.88 -5.50
CA ARG A 129 -9.70 -4.84 -6.51
C ARG A 129 -8.75 -4.25 -7.57
N TYR A 130 -8.96 -3.00 -7.98
CA TYR A 130 -8.27 -2.42 -9.13
C TYR A 130 -7.67 -1.04 -8.88
N GLY A 131 -7.74 -0.50 -7.66
CA GLY A 131 -7.41 0.88 -7.33
C GLY A 131 -5.99 1.30 -7.71
N GLY A 132 -5.01 0.42 -7.56
CA GLY A 132 -3.64 0.66 -8.00
C GLY A 132 -3.49 0.88 -9.51
N ARG A 133 -4.48 0.46 -10.32
CA ARG A 133 -4.56 0.68 -11.76
C ARG A 133 -5.52 1.82 -12.12
N SER A 134 -6.74 1.80 -11.59
CA SER A 134 -7.78 2.79 -11.91
C SER A 134 -7.55 4.15 -11.27
N HIS A 135 -6.86 4.18 -10.13
CA HIS A 135 -6.59 5.37 -9.33
C HIS A 135 -5.11 5.41 -8.92
N ALA A 136 -4.21 5.06 -9.85
CA ALA A 136 -2.79 4.92 -9.56
C ALA A 136 -2.21 6.12 -8.78
N PRO A 137 -2.46 7.39 -9.16
CA PRO A 137 -1.91 8.54 -8.44
C PRO A 137 -2.36 8.62 -6.97
N LEU A 138 -3.57 8.16 -6.64
CA LEU A 138 -4.08 8.17 -5.27
C LEU A 138 -3.48 7.07 -4.41
N PHE A 139 -3.13 5.92 -4.99
CA PHE A 139 -2.66 4.80 -4.19
C PHE A 139 -1.15 4.59 -4.24
N VAL A 140 -0.41 5.30 -5.10
CA VAL A 140 1.06 5.34 -5.08
C VAL A 140 1.64 5.71 -3.70
N PRO A 141 1.10 6.68 -2.92
CA PRO A 141 1.60 6.95 -1.60
C PRO A 141 1.37 5.77 -0.65
N LEU A 142 2.36 5.54 0.23
CA LEU A 142 2.25 4.56 1.30
C LEU A 142 1.02 4.83 2.16
N ASP A 143 0.31 3.76 2.52
CA ASP A 143 -0.79 3.71 3.50
C ASP A 143 -2.16 4.23 3.04
N TRP A 144 -2.27 4.94 1.92
CA TRP A 144 -3.59 5.45 1.48
C TRP A 144 -4.53 4.32 1.05
N GLY A 145 -3.99 3.23 0.51
CA GLY A 145 -4.76 2.02 0.24
C GLY A 145 -5.32 1.38 1.52
N ILE A 146 -4.63 1.54 2.66
CA ILE A 146 -5.08 0.99 3.96
C ILE A 146 -6.35 1.71 4.44
N GLU A 147 -6.50 2.99 4.16
CA GLU A 147 -7.72 3.74 4.54
C GLU A 147 -8.95 3.22 3.79
N MET A 148 -8.80 2.89 2.50
CA MET A 148 -9.86 2.24 1.72
C MET A 148 -10.19 0.83 2.25
N LEU A 149 -9.18 0.05 2.64
CA LEU A 149 -9.38 -1.27 3.25
C LEU A 149 -10.11 -1.17 4.60
N ARG A 150 -9.78 -0.16 5.41
CA ARG A 150 -10.48 0.12 6.68
C ARG A 150 -11.93 0.53 6.44
N LEU A 151 -12.21 1.33 5.41
CA LEU A 151 -13.57 1.66 5.01
C LEU A 151 -14.35 0.40 4.61
N ALA A 152 -13.77 -0.48 3.80
CA ALA A 152 -14.39 -1.75 3.45
C ALA A 152 -14.71 -2.60 4.69
N HIS A 153 -13.82 -2.64 5.68
CA HIS A 153 -14.04 -3.34 6.94
C HIS A 153 -15.13 -2.69 7.81
N GLU A 154 -15.11 -1.36 7.95
CA GLU A 154 -16.09 -0.56 8.69
C GLU A 154 -17.52 -0.88 8.24
N TYR A 155 -17.73 -0.96 6.92
CA TYR A 155 -19.03 -1.30 6.31
C TYR A 155 -19.20 -2.78 5.96
N ARG A 156 -18.31 -3.64 6.47
CA ARG A 156 -18.41 -5.11 6.40
C ARG A 156 -18.53 -5.64 4.96
N ILE A 157 -17.75 -5.05 4.04
CA ILE A 157 -17.73 -5.37 2.61
C ILE A 157 -16.65 -6.43 2.36
N VAL A 158 -17.02 -7.70 2.56
CA VAL A 158 -16.07 -8.84 2.51
C VAL A 158 -15.42 -9.02 1.15
N ASP A 159 -16.23 -8.92 0.08
CA ASP A 159 -15.79 -9.07 -1.30
C ASP A 159 -14.75 -8.02 -1.72
N ALA A 160 -14.80 -6.81 -1.14
CA ALA A 160 -13.77 -5.80 -1.32
C ALA A 160 -12.43 -6.24 -0.71
N LEU A 161 -12.43 -6.74 0.53
CA LEU A 161 -11.22 -7.23 1.20
C LEU A 161 -10.61 -8.45 0.49
N VAL A 162 -11.45 -9.37 0.02
CA VAL A 162 -11.01 -10.52 -0.79
C VAL A 162 -10.44 -10.03 -2.12
N GLY A 163 -11.15 -9.14 -2.82
CA GLY A 163 -10.73 -8.57 -4.10
C GLY A 163 -9.39 -7.82 -4.02
N ALA A 164 -9.09 -7.20 -2.87
CA ALA A 164 -7.81 -6.55 -2.61
C ALA A 164 -6.61 -7.51 -2.53
N LEU A 165 -6.84 -8.81 -2.33
CA LEU A 165 -5.81 -9.83 -2.12
C LEU A 165 -5.70 -10.83 -3.28
N GLU A 166 -6.69 -10.85 -4.16
CA GLU A 166 -6.81 -11.88 -5.20
C GLU A 166 -5.69 -11.76 -6.27
N PRO A 167 -4.82 -12.79 -6.43
CA PRO A 167 -3.57 -12.71 -7.19
C PRO A 167 -3.64 -12.29 -8.65
N PHE A 168 -4.78 -12.50 -9.30
CA PHE A 168 -4.96 -12.20 -10.73
C PHE A 168 -5.48 -10.80 -11.01
N ASN A 169 -5.86 -10.05 -9.96
CA ASN A 169 -6.36 -8.69 -10.12
C ASN A 169 -5.20 -7.70 -10.23
N ALA A 170 -4.93 -7.23 -11.44
CA ALA A 170 -3.95 -6.19 -11.71
C ALA A 170 -4.35 -4.87 -11.05
N GLY A 171 -3.49 -4.35 -10.17
CA GLY A 171 -3.77 -3.12 -9.42
C GLY A 171 -4.54 -3.32 -8.13
N ARG A 172 -4.65 -4.55 -7.60
CA ARG A 172 -5.19 -4.79 -6.26
C ARG A 172 -4.43 -4.00 -5.19
N LEU A 173 -5.13 -3.49 -4.18
CA LEU A 173 -4.49 -2.69 -3.14
C LEU A 173 -3.55 -3.50 -2.24
N GLY A 174 -3.88 -4.77 -1.99
CA GLY A 174 -3.06 -5.72 -1.22
C GLY A 174 -2.02 -6.48 -2.06
N ALA A 175 -1.52 -5.90 -3.15
CA ALA A 175 -0.52 -6.56 -3.99
C ALA A 175 0.79 -6.80 -3.23
N PRO A 176 1.45 -7.96 -3.41
CA PRO A 176 2.74 -8.25 -2.79
C PRO A 176 3.81 -7.30 -3.34
N GLY A 177 4.81 -7.01 -2.52
CA GLY A 177 5.86 -6.02 -2.79
C GLY A 177 5.43 -4.57 -2.61
N ARG A 178 4.12 -4.27 -2.69
CA ARG A 178 3.59 -2.94 -2.42
C ARG A 178 3.64 -2.64 -0.93
N ASP A 179 4.09 -1.43 -0.57
CA ASP A 179 4.14 -0.93 0.81
C ASP A 179 4.78 -1.91 1.81
N ARG A 180 5.83 -2.64 1.41
CA ARG A 180 6.44 -3.71 2.23
C ARG A 180 5.41 -4.72 2.75
N ASN A 181 4.46 -5.09 1.88
CA ASN A 181 3.33 -5.99 2.17
C ASN A 181 2.43 -5.49 3.31
N ARG A 182 2.37 -4.18 3.58
CA ARG A 182 1.57 -3.66 4.69
C ARG A 182 0.07 -3.71 4.38
N ALA A 183 -0.34 -3.26 3.19
CA ALA A 183 -1.74 -3.32 2.77
C ALA A 183 -2.25 -4.77 2.70
N GLU A 184 -1.43 -5.70 2.20
CA GLU A 184 -1.74 -7.14 2.18
C GLU A 184 -1.99 -7.68 3.60
N ARG A 185 -1.07 -7.42 4.55
CA ARG A 185 -1.21 -7.85 5.94
C ARG A 185 -2.47 -7.26 6.58
N VAL A 186 -2.72 -5.97 6.39
CA VAL A 186 -3.90 -5.30 6.95
C VAL A 186 -5.19 -5.87 6.36
N ALA A 187 -5.27 -6.08 5.04
CA ALA A 187 -6.47 -6.67 4.42
C ALA A 187 -6.74 -8.07 4.99
N LEU A 188 -5.71 -8.90 5.13
CA LEU A 188 -5.83 -10.23 5.73
C LEU A 188 -6.27 -10.18 7.20
N ASP A 189 -5.71 -9.27 8.00
CA ASP A 189 -6.05 -9.12 9.42
C ASP A 189 -7.49 -8.59 9.61
N LEU A 190 -7.93 -7.64 8.78
CA LEU A 190 -9.31 -7.14 8.76
C LEU A 190 -10.30 -8.25 8.35
N LEU A 191 -9.94 -9.06 7.36
CA LEU A 191 -10.76 -10.19 6.94
C LEU A 191 -10.83 -11.28 8.03
N ALA A 192 -9.71 -11.55 8.71
CA ALA A 192 -9.65 -12.46 9.86
C ALA A 192 -10.55 -11.99 11.02
N HIS A 193 -10.55 -10.69 11.29
CA HIS A 193 -11.42 -10.10 12.30
C HIS A 193 -12.90 -10.32 11.97
N LEU A 194 -13.33 -10.10 10.72
CA LEU A 194 -14.71 -10.38 10.30
C LEU A 194 -15.02 -11.88 10.37
N ALA A 195 -14.08 -12.73 9.95
CA ALA A 195 -14.24 -14.18 9.97
C ALA A 195 -14.39 -14.76 11.39
N ALA A 196 -13.84 -14.09 12.40
CA ALA A 196 -13.95 -14.47 13.81
C ALA A 196 -15.35 -14.24 14.39
N GLU A 197 -16.27 -13.62 13.65
CA GLU A 197 -17.64 -13.44 14.11
C GLU A 197 -18.41 -14.79 14.09
N PRO A 198 -18.90 -15.26 15.24
CA PRO A 198 -19.46 -16.61 15.35
C PRO A 198 -20.81 -16.74 14.65
N ALA A 199 -21.61 -15.68 14.63
CA ALA A 199 -22.96 -15.65 14.07
C ALA A 199 -23.11 -14.47 13.10
N GLY A 200 -23.66 -14.74 11.91
CA GLY A 200 -23.98 -13.73 10.92
C GLY A 200 -23.44 -14.05 9.52
N PRO A 201 -24.07 -13.51 8.46
CA PRO A 201 -23.68 -13.79 7.07
C PRO A 201 -22.25 -13.32 6.77
N VAL A 202 -21.86 -12.14 7.27
CA VAL A 202 -20.52 -11.57 7.05
C VAL A 202 -19.41 -12.47 7.58
N GLY A 203 -19.60 -13.07 8.76
CA GLY A 203 -18.59 -14.00 9.31
C GLY A 203 -18.43 -15.25 8.46
N VAL A 204 -19.53 -15.79 7.93
CA VAL A 204 -19.51 -16.93 7.00
C VAL A 204 -18.81 -16.54 5.70
N GLU A 205 -19.20 -15.42 5.10
CA GLU A 205 -18.60 -14.89 3.87
C GLU A 205 -17.10 -14.62 4.03
N ALA A 206 -16.66 -14.08 5.18
CA ALA A 206 -15.25 -13.83 5.44
C ALA A 206 -14.44 -15.12 5.62
N ARG A 207 -15.02 -16.16 6.25
CA ARG A 207 -14.42 -17.50 6.30
C ARG A 207 -14.30 -18.13 4.92
N ASP A 208 -15.34 -18.02 4.10
CA ASP A 208 -15.34 -18.49 2.70
C ASP A 208 -14.31 -17.72 1.86
N GLY A 209 -14.20 -16.40 2.07
CA GLY A 209 -13.18 -15.56 1.45
C GLY A 209 -11.75 -15.96 1.82
N LEU A 210 -11.49 -16.25 3.10
CA LEU A 210 -10.18 -16.75 3.55
C LEU A 210 -9.88 -18.15 2.99
N LEU A 211 -10.87 -19.03 2.89
CA LEU A 211 -10.71 -20.35 2.25
C LEU A 211 -10.40 -20.20 0.76
N HIS A 212 -11.11 -19.32 0.06
CA HIS A 212 -10.82 -18.99 -1.32
C HIS A 212 -9.37 -18.49 -1.48
N LEU A 213 -8.94 -17.55 -0.62
CA LEU A 213 -7.57 -17.03 -0.63
C LEU A 213 -6.53 -18.10 -0.27
N ALA A 214 -6.85 -19.04 0.61
CA ALA A 214 -5.99 -20.18 0.97
C ALA A 214 -5.66 -21.08 -0.24
N GLY A 215 -6.50 -21.06 -1.28
CA GLY A 215 -6.26 -21.78 -2.53
C GLY A 215 -5.18 -21.20 -3.44
N HIS A 216 -4.70 -19.98 -3.18
CA HIS A 216 -3.68 -19.34 -4.03
C HIS A 216 -2.31 -19.33 -3.37
N LEU A 217 -1.27 -19.82 -4.08
CA LEU A 217 0.08 -19.97 -3.51
C LEU A 217 0.69 -18.68 -2.93
N GLU A 218 0.38 -17.53 -3.53
CA GLU A 218 0.97 -16.23 -3.17
C GLU A 218 0.55 -15.73 -1.77
N VAL A 219 -0.70 -15.98 -1.39
CA VAL A 219 -1.34 -15.47 -0.15
C VAL A 219 -1.84 -16.60 0.75
N GLY A 220 -1.79 -17.85 0.28
CA GLY A 220 -2.61 -18.92 0.84
C GLY A 220 -2.25 -19.32 2.26
N ALA A 221 -0.95 -19.50 2.56
CA ALA A 221 -0.53 -19.77 3.94
C ALA A 221 -0.87 -18.63 4.91
N LYS A 222 -0.80 -17.38 4.44
CA LYS A 222 -1.15 -16.20 5.26
C LYS A 222 -2.66 -16.10 5.49
N ALA A 223 -3.49 -16.53 4.54
CA ALA A 223 -4.93 -16.67 4.73
C ALA A 223 -5.26 -17.85 5.66
N ALA A 224 -4.61 -19.00 5.46
CA ALA A 224 -4.84 -20.21 6.24
C ALA A 224 -4.53 -20.05 7.74
N VAL A 225 -3.45 -19.35 8.10
CA VAL A 225 -3.12 -19.09 9.52
C VAL A 225 -4.14 -18.16 10.22
N ARG A 226 -4.96 -17.46 9.44
CA ARG A 226 -5.98 -16.52 9.93
C ARG A 226 -7.39 -17.12 9.96
N LEU A 227 -7.57 -18.35 9.49
CA LEU A 227 -8.86 -19.03 9.55
C LEU A 227 -9.22 -19.36 11.01
N PRO A 228 -10.39 -18.92 11.51
CA PRO A 228 -10.87 -19.33 12.82
C PRO A 228 -11.44 -20.75 12.73
N VAL A 229 -10.54 -21.74 12.77
CA VAL A 229 -10.82 -23.16 12.52
C VAL A 229 -11.97 -23.77 13.34
N HIS A 230 -12.19 -23.25 14.56
CA HIS A 230 -13.25 -23.67 15.47
C HIS A 230 -14.65 -23.16 15.06
N LEU A 231 -14.73 -22.18 14.15
CA LEU A 231 -15.98 -21.62 13.63
C LEU A 231 -16.32 -22.14 12.21
N LEU A 232 -15.50 -23.02 11.65
CA LEU A 232 -15.74 -23.57 10.32
C LEU A 232 -16.93 -24.53 10.34
N SER A 233 -17.79 -24.44 9.33
CA SER A 233 -18.82 -25.44 9.06
C SER A 233 -18.21 -26.74 8.53
N ASP A 234 -18.97 -27.84 8.52
CA ASP A 234 -18.52 -29.11 7.91
C ASP A 234 -18.18 -28.96 6.42
N GLU A 235 -18.91 -28.09 5.71
CA GLU A 235 -18.63 -27.79 4.31
C GLU A 235 -17.29 -27.06 4.16
N GLN A 236 -17.07 -26.02 4.95
CA GLN A 236 -15.83 -25.25 4.98
C GLN A 236 -14.63 -26.12 5.36
N ARG A 237 -14.79 -27.04 6.31
CA ARG A 237 -13.77 -28.03 6.68
C ARG A 237 -13.42 -28.96 5.52
N ARG A 238 -14.42 -29.48 4.80
CA ARG A 238 -14.20 -30.33 3.62
C ARG A 238 -13.48 -29.56 2.51
N GLN A 239 -13.84 -28.30 2.28
CA GLN A 239 -13.16 -27.44 1.33
C GLN A 239 -11.69 -27.24 1.71
N LEU A 240 -11.38 -26.99 2.98
CA LEU A 240 -10.00 -26.85 3.44
C LEU A 240 -9.16 -28.11 3.21
N VAL A 241 -9.72 -29.30 3.41
CA VAL A 241 -9.05 -30.57 3.10
C VAL A 241 -8.81 -30.72 1.60
N ALA A 242 -9.81 -30.42 0.77
CA ALA A 242 -9.65 -30.45 -0.69
C ALA A 242 -8.59 -29.46 -1.19
N LEU A 243 -8.47 -28.29 -0.56
CA LEU A 243 -7.40 -27.33 -0.83
C LEU A 243 -6.02 -27.89 -0.47
N LEU A 244 -5.89 -28.56 0.69
CA LEU A 244 -4.64 -29.22 1.07
C LEU A 244 -4.22 -30.28 0.05
N ASP A 245 -5.15 -31.12 -0.42
CA ASP A 245 -4.87 -32.13 -1.44
C ASP A 245 -4.36 -31.50 -2.76
N ASN A 246 -4.94 -30.36 -3.15
CA ASN A 246 -4.49 -29.61 -4.32
C ASN A 246 -3.07 -29.04 -4.12
N TRP A 247 -2.79 -28.46 -2.94
CA TRP A 247 -1.45 -27.98 -2.58
C TRP A 247 -0.40 -29.11 -2.60
N ASP A 248 -0.71 -30.25 -1.98
CA ASP A 248 0.18 -31.43 -1.98
C ASP A 248 0.41 -31.95 -3.40
N SER A 249 -0.60 -31.92 -4.27
CA SER A 249 -0.47 -32.28 -5.69
C SER A 249 0.46 -31.32 -6.44
N VAL A 250 0.29 -30.00 -6.29
CA VAL A 250 1.14 -28.99 -6.95
C VAL A 250 2.60 -29.12 -6.51
N VAL A 251 2.85 -29.28 -5.22
CA VAL A 251 4.20 -29.47 -4.69
C VAL A 251 4.79 -30.83 -5.12
N SER A 252 3.98 -31.89 -5.21
CA SER A 252 4.49 -33.22 -5.58
C SER A 252 4.72 -33.40 -7.09
N SER A 253 3.93 -32.74 -7.93
CA SER A 253 3.98 -32.85 -9.39
C SER A 253 5.08 -32.00 -10.01
N ASP A 254 5.43 -30.86 -9.42
CA ASP A 254 6.45 -29.96 -9.96
C ASP A 254 7.84 -30.16 -9.32
N ARG A 255 8.43 -31.33 -9.58
CA ARG A 255 9.81 -31.64 -9.14
C ARG A 255 10.87 -30.72 -9.76
N SER A 256 10.53 -29.95 -10.80
CA SER A 256 11.38 -28.93 -11.43
C SER A 256 11.38 -27.59 -10.70
N VAL A 257 10.28 -27.19 -10.05
CA VAL A 257 10.20 -25.95 -9.24
C VAL A 257 10.88 -26.09 -7.87
N ILE A 258 11.19 -27.33 -7.44
CA ILE A 258 11.76 -27.66 -6.12
C ILE A 258 13.29 -27.85 -6.17
N ARG A 259 13.97 -27.42 -7.25
CA ARG A 259 15.44 -27.44 -7.28
C ARG A 259 16.04 -26.07 -7.59
N PRO A 260 16.63 -25.39 -6.59
CA PRO A 260 16.68 -25.76 -5.17
C PRO A 260 15.28 -25.69 -4.51
N PRO A 261 15.04 -26.42 -3.40
CA PRO A 261 13.73 -26.42 -2.76
C PRO A 261 13.37 -25.00 -2.36
N ASN A 262 12.23 -24.51 -2.87
CA ASN A 262 11.69 -23.25 -2.41
C ASN A 262 11.19 -23.46 -0.96
N HIS A 263 12.07 -23.22 0.01
CA HIS A 263 11.78 -23.38 1.44
C HIS A 263 10.52 -22.61 1.88
N ALA A 264 10.17 -21.52 1.18
CA ALA A 264 8.93 -20.80 1.44
C ALA A 264 7.70 -21.64 1.07
N LEU A 265 7.71 -22.32 -0.07
CA LEU A 265 6.59 -23.16 -0.51
C LEU A 265 6.36 -24.35 0.43
N LEU A 266 7.44 -25.01 0.88
CA LEU A 266 7.34 -26.11 1.84
C LEU A 266 6.81 -25.64 3.20
N ARG A 267 7.31 -24.49 3.69
CA ARG A 267 6.78 -23.86 4.91
C ARG A 267 5.29 -23.54 4.77
N ASP A 268 4.90 -22.95 3.65
CA ASP A 268 3.54 -22.51 3.40
C ASP A 268 2.57 -23.70 3.32
N LEU A 269 2.99 -24.82 2.70
CA LEU A 269 2.27 -26.09 2.73
C LEU A 269 2.06 -26.61 4.16
N GLU A 270 3.10 -26.60 5.00
CA GLU A 270 2.97 -27.05 6.40
C GLU A 270 2.04 -26.16 7.23
N VAL A 271 1.95 -24.86 6.93
CA VAL A 271 0.95 -23.97 7.54
C VAL A 271 -0.46 -24.42 7.17
N VAL A 272 -0.74 -24.63 5.87
CA VAL A 272 -2.07 -25.07 5.40
C VAL A 272 -2.43 -26.44 6.00
N ARG A 273 -1.47 -27.38 6.04
CA ARG A 273 -1.64 -28.71 6.64
C ARG A 273 -1.98 -28.62 8.12
N SER A 274 -1.25 -27.77 8.86
CA SER A 274 -1.49 -27.56 10.30
C SER A 274 -2.88 -26.95 10.56
N THR A 275 -3.31 -25.98 9.75
CA THR A 275 -4.66 -25.40 9.84
C THR A 275 -5.74 -26.45 9.58
N ALA A 276 -5.57 -27.30 8.55
CA ALA A 276 -6.50 -28.38 8.26
C ALA A 276 -6.60 -29.40 9.41
N TRP A 277 -5.47 -29.76 10.01
CA TRP A 277 -5.44 -30.63 11.19
C TRP A 277 -6.18 -30.02 12.38
N LEU A 278 -5.90 -28.75 12.71
CA LEU A 278 -6.59 -28.03 13.80
C LEU A 278 -8.10 -27.93 13.57
N ALA A 279 -8.54 -27.73 12.32
CA ALA A 279 -9.95 -27.71 11.96
C ALA A 279 -10.64 -29.06 12.17
N GLY A 280 -9.93 -30.16 11.88
CA GLY A 280 -10.42 -31.51 12.13
C GLY A 280 -10.51 -31.85 13.63
N ASP A 281 -9.57 -31.35 14.43
CA ASP A 281 -9.57 -31.55 15.89
C ASP A 281 -10.68 -30.75 16.58
N ALA A 282 -10.86 -29.48 16.19
CA ALA A 282 -11.92 -28.63 16.72
C ALA A 282 -13.34 -29.18 16.48
N ALA A 283 -13.53 -29.98 15.43
CA ALA A 283 -14.82 -30.63 15.14
C ALA A 283 -15.15 -31.80 16.10
N ARG A 284 -14.18 -32.27 16.89
CA ARG A 284 -14.33 -33.40 17.82
C ARG A 284 -14.67 -32.97 19.24
N LEU A 285 -14.55 -31.67 19.55
CA LEU A 285 -14.86 -31.04 20.84
C LEU A 285 -16.32 -30.57 20.87
#